data_AF-A0A6V7HZ39-F1
#
_entry.id   AF-A0A6V7HZ39-F1
#
_cell.length_a   1.000
_cell.length_b   1.000
_cell.length_c   1.000
_cell.angle_alpha   90.00
_cell.angle_beta   90.00
_cell.angle_gamma   90.00
#
_symmetry.space_group_name_H-M   'P 1'
#
loop_
_entity.id
_entity.type
_entity.pdbx_description
1 polymer ?
#
loop_
_entity_poly.entity_id
_entity_poly.type
_entity_poly.pdbx_seq_one_letter_code
_entity_poly.pdbx_strand_id
1 'polypeptide(L)'
;LADEGLLQQILPGDYAGLVSVMGFLMQVKERQPTTDEMFQPLQETIELLKFYDQDIPEEVNVLLQELPDQWANTKKLAVMVKQQVAPLQA
;
A
#
# COMPACT_ATOMS: atom_id res chain seq x y z
N LEU A 1 -8.48 -1.02 4.37
CA LEU A 1 -7.90 -1.99 5.33
C LEU A 1 -6.53 -1.56 5.87
N ALA A 2 -5.45 -1.54 5.08
CA ALA A 2 -4.13 -1.14 5.59
C ALA A 2 -4.09 0.33 6.05
N ASP A 3 -4.57 1.26 5.22
CA ASP A 3 -4.60 2.69 5.55
C ASP A 3 -5.51 2.98 6.76
N GLU A 4 -6.69 2.36 6.82
CA GLU A 4 -7.61 2.47 7.97
C GLU A 4 -6.97 1.95 9.25
N GLY A 5 -6.25 0.82 9.17
CA GLY A 5 -5.51 0.24 10.29
C GLY A 5 -4.33 1.11 10.73
N LEU A 6 -3.64 1.78 9.80
CA LEU A 6 -2.55 2.71 10.09
C LEU A 6 -3.05 4.03 10.71
N LEU A 7 -4.25 4.49 10.35
CA LEU A 7 -4.86 5.72 10.85
C LEU A 7 -5.57 5.56 12.21
N GLN A 8 -5.54 4.36 12.80
CA GLN A 8 -6.13 4.12 14.11
C GLN A 8 -5.49 5.04 15.16
N GLN A 9 -6.32 5.78 15.91
CA GLN A 9 -5.86 6.61 17.02
C GLN A 9 -5.38 5.72 18.18
N ILE A 10 -4.19 6.02 18.71
CA ILE A 10 -3.62 5.34 19.87
C ILE A 10 -3.62 6.31 21.05
N LEU A 11 -4.32 5.94 22.12
CA LEU A 11 -4.34 6.70 23.37
C LEU A 11 -3.17 6.25 24.28
N PRO A 12 -2.68 7.12 25.18
CA PRO A 12 -1.72 6.70 26.20
C PRO A 12 -2.25 5.51 27.01
N GLY A 13 -1.49 4.41 27.06
CA GLY A 13 -1.87 3.16 27.73
C GLY A 13 -2.61 2.15 26.84
N ASP A 14 -2.94 2.49 25.58
CA ASP A 14 -3.57 1.57 24.63
C ASP A 14 -2.53 0.66 23.95
N TYR A 15 -2.08 -0.35 24.68
CA TYR A 15 -1.13 -1.34 24.17
C TYR A 15 -1.72 -2.20 23.03
N ALA A 16 -3.03 -2.49 23.09
CA ALA A 16 -3.69 -3.30 22.07
C ALA A 16 -3.76 -2.55 20.72
N GLY A 17 -4.09 -1.25 20.75
CA GLY A 17 -4.04 -0.38 19.59
C GLY A 17 -2.63 -0.25 19.01
N LEU A 18 -1.61 -0.09 19.87
CA LEU A 18 -0.21 -0.05 19.44
C LEU A 18 0.22 -1.33 18.71
N VAL A 19 -0.07 -2.50 19.27
CA VAL A 19 0.24 -3.80 18.65
C VAL A 19 -0.49 -3.97 17.31
N SER A 20 -1.76 -3.56 17.23
CA SER A 20 -2.54 -3.57 15.99
C SER A 20 -1.86 -2.75 14.88
N VAL A 21 -1.52 -1.48 15.17
CA VAL A 21 -0.86 -0.58 14.21
C VAL A 21 0.52 -1.11 13.80
N MET A 22 1.29 -1.66 14.74
CA MET A 22 2.57 -2.30 14.42
C MET A 22 2.41 -3.50 13.49
N GLY A 23 1.33 -4.28 13.64
CA GLY A 23 0.97 -5.36 12.72
C GLY A 23 0.76 -4.87 11.29
N PHE A 24 0.03 -3.76 11.11
CA PHE A 24 -0.15 -3.14 9.79
C PHE A 24 1.17 -2.59 9.21
N LEU A 25 2.00 -1.93 10.02
CA LEU A 25 3.34 -1.46 9.60
C LEU A 25 4.22 -2.62 9.10
N MET A 26 4.17 -3.76 9.79
CA MET A 26 4.90 -4.96 9.39
C MET A 26 4.37 -5.53 8.07
N GLN A 27 3.06 -5.64 7.91
CA GLN A 27 2.44 -6.11 6.67
C GLN A 27 2.82 -5.22 5.46
N VAL A 28 2.79 -3.89 5.62
CA VAL A 28 3.20 -2.96 4.56
C VAL A 28 4.67 -3.20 4.17
N LYS A 29 5.55 -3.36 5.16
CA LYS A 29 6.98 -3.64 4.94
C LYS A 29 7.20 -4.98 4.22
N GLU A 30 6.50 -6.04 4.64
CA GLU A 30 6.65 -7.38 4.07
C GLU A 30 6.11 -7.47 2.64
N ARG A 31 5.00 -6.79 2.35
CA ARG A 31 4.40 -6.79 1.01
C ARG A 31 5.10 -5.86 0.02
N GLN A 32 5.87 -4.89 0.50
CA GLN A 32 6.51 -3.89 -0.34
C GLN A 32 7.32 -4.48 -1.51
N PRO A 33 8.29 -5.39 -1.32
CA PRO A 33 9.10 -5.90 -2.42
C PRO A 33 8.24 -6.53 -3.51
N THR A 34 7.31 -7.41 -3.13
CA THR A 34 6.43 -8.09 -4.09
C THR A 34 5.47 -7.11 -4.77
N THR A 35 4.91 -6.15 -4.02
CA THR A 35 3.92 -5.20 -4.56
C THR A 35 4.58 -4.20 -5.52
N ASP A 36 5.80 -3.73 -5.21
CA ASP A 36 6.57 -2.85 -6.08
C ASP A 36 6.91 -3.54 -7.43
N GLU A 37 7.18 -4.85 -7.41
CA GLU A 37 7.49 -5.64 -8.62
C GLU A 37 6.27 -6.08 -9.44
N MET A 38 5.06 -6.05 -8.87
CA MET A 38 3.84 -6.53 -9.53
C MET A 38 3.29 -5.59 -10.61
N PHE A 39 3.59 -4.29 -10.57
CA PHE A 39 3.00 -3.31 -11.49
C PHE A 39 3.54 -3.44 -12.91
N GLN A 40 4.83 -3.71 -13.05
CA GLN A 40 5.48 -3.84 -14.37
C GLN A 40 4.89 -5.01 -15.19
N PRO A 41 4.77 -6.25 -14.67
CA PRO A 41 4.16 -7.36 -15.41
C PRO A 41 2.72 -7.07 -15.88
N LEU A 42 1.94 -6.31 -15.10
CA LEU A 42 0.58 -5.92 -15.48
C LEU A 42 0.60 -4.94 -16.66
N GLN A 43 1.52 -3.97 -16.65
CA GLN A 43 1.73 -3.06 -17.77
C GLN A 43 2.13 -3.82 -19.04
N GLU A 44 3.12 -4.71 -18.94
CA GLU A 44 3.59 -5.54 -20.06
C GLU A 44 2.47 -6.42 -20.63
N THR A 45 1.59 -6.97 -19.77
CA THR A 45 0.43 -7.76 -20.20
C THR A 45 -0.57 -6.91 -20.98
N ILE A 46 -0.87 -5.69 -20.52
CA ILE A 46 -1.77 -4.78 -21.25
C ILE A 46 -1.18 -4.38 -22.60
N GLU A 47 0.12 -4.08 -22.65
CA GLU A 47 0.82 -3.75 -23.90
C GLU A 47 0.77 -4.93 -24.90
N LEU A 48 0.95 -6.16 -24.41
CA LEU A 48 0.82 -7.36 -25.23
C LEU A 48 -0.61 -7.54 -25.78
N LEU A 49 -1.63 -7.34 -24.95
CA LEU A 49 -3.03 -7.44 -25.39
C LEU A 49 -3.35 -6.38 -26.46
N LYS A 50 -2.89 -5.13 -26.29
CA LYS A 50 -3.02 -4.07 -27.28
C LYS A 50 -2.33 -4.41 -28.60
N PHE A 51 -1.16 -5.07 -28.55
CA PHE A 51 -0.46 -5.54 -29.74
C PHE A 51 -1.27 -6.58 -30.53
N TYR A 52 -2.12 -7.38 -29.87
CA TYR A 52 -3.04 -8.32 -30.50
C TYR A 52 -4.42 -7.71 -30.83
N ASP A 53 -4.50 -6.39 -30.97
CA ASP A 53 -5.74 -5.64 -31.27
C ASP A 53 -6.89 -5.93 -30.28
N GLN A 54 -6.58 -6.30 -29.03
CA GLN A 54 -7.59 -6.41 -27.99
C GLN A 54 -8.00 -5.01 -27.51
N ASP A 55 -9.30 -4.79 -27.46
CA ASP A 55 -9.85 -3.56 -26.86
C ASP A 55 -9.72 -3.63 -25.34
N ILE A 56 -8.99 -2.67 -24.78
CA ILE A 56 -8.76 -2.58 -23.33
C ILE A 56 -9.67 -1.48 -22.80
N PRO A 57 -10.58 -1.79 -21.86
CA PRO A 57 -11.44 -0.78 -21.26
C PRO A 57 -10.62 0.34 -20.63
N GLU A 58 -11.06 1.57 -20.79
CA GLU A 58 -10.33 2.74 -20.29
C GLU A 58 -10.19 2.71 -18.77
N GLU A 59 -11.17 2.14 -18.07
CA GLU A 59 -11.13 1.94 -16.62
C GLU A 59 -9.91 1.11 -16.19
N VAL A 60 -9.49 0.13 -17.00
CA VAL A 60 -8.31 -0.70 -16.70
C VAL A 60 -7.03 0.10 -16.87
N ASN A 61 -6.94 0.97 -17.89
CA ASN A 61 -5.79 1.87 -18.05
C ASN A 61 -5.68 2.83 -16.86
N VAL A 62 -6.81 3.43 -16.45
CA VAL A 62 -6.87 4.34 -15.30
C VAL A 62 -6.43 3.61 -14.02
N LEU A 63 -6.99 2.43 -13.74
CA LEU A 63 -6.61 1.64 -12.57
C LEU A 63 -5.11 1.30 -12.57
N LEU A 64 -4.55 0.91 -13.72
CA LEU A 64 -3.12 0.59 -13.82
C LEU A 64 -2.23 1.80 -13.51
N GLN A 65 -2.64 3.01 -13.92
CA GLN A 65 -1.91 4.24 -13.60
C GLN A 65 -2.04 4.64 -12.14
N GLU A 66 -3.21 4.45 -11.52
CA GLU A 66 -3.46 4.86 -10.13
C GLU A 66 -2.83 3.92 -9.09
N LEU A 67 -2.68 2.63 -9.41
CA LEU A 67 -2.19 1.61 -8.49
C LEU A 67 -0.83 1.95 -7.84
N PRO A 68 0.22 2.35 -8.60
CA PRO A 68 1.49 2.79 -8.03
C PRO A 68 1.35 3.99 -7.09
N ASP A 69 0.50 4.95 -7.43
CA ASP A 69 0.27 6.17 -6.65
C ASP A 69 -0.44 5.86 -5.32
N GLN A 70 -1.48 5.02 -5.36
CA GLN A 70 -2.17 4.54 -4.17
C GLN A 70 -1.18 3.81 -3.24
N TRP A 71 -0.37 2.91 -3.78
CA TRP A 71 0.64 2.20 -3.00
C TRP A 71 1.72 3.13 -2.42
N ALA A 72 2.16 4.14 -3.18
CA ALA A 72 3.09 5.15 -2.71
C ALA A 72 2.51 5.95 -1.53
N ASN A 73 1.21 6.25 -1.56
CA ASN A 73 0.52 6.93 -0.47
C ASN A 73 0.44 6.06 0.79
N THR A 74 0.09 4.78 0.67
CA THR A 74 0.11 3.83 1.80
C THR A 74 1.51 3.72 2.42
N LYS A 75 2.57 3.64 1.60
CA LYS A 75 3.96 3.63 2.10
C LYS A 75 4.31 4.91 2.86
N LYS A 76 3.95 6.08 2.35
CA LYS A 76 4.16 7.37 3.03
C LYS A 76 3.42 7.42 4.37
N LEU A 77 2.17 6.98 4.40
CA LEU A 77 1.37 6.88 5.62
C LEU A 77 2.04 5.96 6.64
N ALA A 78 2.50 4.79 6.23
CA ALA A 78 3.21 3.86 7.10
C ALA A 78 4.49 4.47 7.71
N VAL A 79 5.25 5.23 6.93
CA VAL A 79 6.43 5.95 7.44
C VAL A 79 6.04 6.99 8.48
N MET A 80 5.00 7.78 8.21
CA MET A 80 4.49 8.80 9.15
C MET A 80 4.02 8.17 10.46
N VAL A 81 3.21 7.11 10.38
CA VAL A 81 2.69 6.42 11.56
C VAL A 81 3.81 5.75 12.35
N LYS A 82 4.80 5.14 11.69
CA LYS A 82 5.99 4.59 12.34
C LYS A 82 6.73 5.64 13.18
N GLN A 83 6.85 6.87 12.68
CA GLN A 83 7.48 7.97 13.43
C GLN A 83 6.62 8.41 14.63
N GLN A 84 5.29 8.43 14.47
CA GLN A 84 4.35 8.80 15.53
C GLN A 84 4.34 7.79 16.68
N VAL A 85 4.42 6.49 16.39
CA VAL A 85 4.34 5.44 17.41
C VAL A 85 5.68 5.09 18.05
N ALA A 86 6.81 5.51 17.47
CA ALA A 86 8.14 5.23 18.00
C ALA A 86 8.35 5.68 19.47
N PRO A 87 7.89 6.88 19.91
CA PRO A 87 7.98 7.28 21.31
C PRO A 87 7.09 6.47 22.25
N LEU A 88 6.02 5.84 21.74
CA LEU A 88 5.11 5.00 22.54
C LEU A 88 5.64 3.58 22.76
N GLN A 89 6.73 3.22 22.06
CA GLN A 89 7.42 1.93 22.21
C GLN A 89 8.56 1.98 23.25
N ALA A 90 8.94 3.18 23.71
CA ALA A 90 10.08 3.42 24.60
C ALA A 90 9.72 3.25 26.08
#